data_AF-A8ZQ88-F1
#
_entry.id   AF-A8ZQ88-F1
#
_cell.length_a   1.000
_cell.length_b   1.000
_cell.length_c   1.000
_cell.angle_alpha   90.00
_cell.angle_beta   90.00
_cell.angle_gamma   90.00
#
_symmetry.space_group_name_H-M   'P 1'
#
loop_
_entity.id
_entity.type
_entity.pdbx_description
1 polymer ?
#
loop_
_entity_poly.entity_id
_entity_poly.type
_entity_poly.pdbx_seq_one_letter_code
_entity_poly.pdbx_strand_id
1 'polypeptide(L)'
;MRIKGLLKASHQVRDQLKIGIPINEVPQFKQYVKDSIKVTEQICAKAKTSPNQLPLPSRKAYKFLKSVDLKNLPIIQQCSTLQSQKRISIRQIRPQHQRLQRQIAEVANGSGLNSKQGQDLVQQLQHTAQDIEVLCNRQVATPANLTGQSRQIYCWIKFLLSDDNLQSHLNAVQTFYQLLQLGLEQKKPSDNTNWQQLKDPKNLSIEFAHISALYRCKLGTEQGSIKVNEGFILADELILEALVNSILNGKTPKTTSVFYEYSLSEEFAELLMEMELLVEDLNETAQGSTYNLEEVYQKVNQAYFDGTLDKPKLCWSRTYSKRKFGHYEPSRDQVVISLNLDTKKVPRYVVEFVMYHELLHKVHGHRTQNGRQMAHTPEFRRDERLFQKYLQAEEHLQRLARAS
;
A
#
# COMPACT_ATOMS: atom_id res chain seq x y z
N MET A 1 17.15 26.59 -6.06
CA MET A 1 18.12 25.66 -5.41
C MET A 1 17.37 24.55 -4.68
N ARG A 2 17.77 23.28 -4.83
CA ARG A 2 17.20 22.13 -4.09
C ARG A 2 18.20 21.66 -3.03
N ILE A 3 17.76 21.53 -1.77
CA ILE A 3 18.61 21.01 -0.69
C ILE A 3 18.41 19.50 -0.62
N LYS A 4 19.44 18.76 -1.02
CA LYS A 4 19.42 17.29 -1.05
C LYS A 4 19.28 16.77 0.38
N GLY A 5 18.27 15.93 0.64
CA GLY A 5 18.03 15.31 1.94
C GLY A 5 17.05 16.05 2.87
N LEU A 6 16.74 17.33 2.65
CA LEU A 6 15.83 18.10 3.53
C LEU A 6 14.40 17.53 3.56
N LEU A 7 13.88 17.13 2.40
CA LEU A 7 12.57 16.47 2.31
C LEU A 7 12.56 15.13 3.05
N LYS A 8 13.64 14.34 2.91
CA LYS A 8 13.81 13.05 3.60
C LYS A 8 13.87 13.25 5.11
N ALA A 9 14.64 14.23 5.58
CA ALA A 9 14.74 14.56 7.00
C ALA A 9 13.38 15.02 7.57
N SER A 10 12.65 15.87 6.86
CA SER A 10 11.30 16.29 7.27
C SER A 10 10.32 15.14 7.32
N HIS A 11 10.39 14.18 6.38
CA HIS A 11 9.53 13.00 6.40
C HIS A 11 9.88 12.10 7.59
N GLN A 12 11.17 11.79 7.79
CA GLN A 12 11.63 10.97 8.90
C GLN A 12 11.24 11.56 10.27
N VAL A 13 11.39 12.87 10.45
CA VAL A 13 10.97 13.56 11.68
C VAL A 13 9.45 13.51 11.86
N ARG A 14 8.69 13.67 10.78
CA ARG A 14 7.23 13.54 10.82
C ARG A 14 6.83 12.12 11.21
N ASP A 15 7.46 11.11 10.63
CA ASP A 15 7.20 9.69 10.85
C ASP A 15 7.57 9.25 12.28
N GLN A 16 8.60 9.85 12.89
CA GLN A 16 8.95 9.59 14.29
C GLN A 16 8.04 10.31 15.29
N LEU A 17 7.59 11.55 15.02
CA LEU A 17 6.64 12.27 15.88
C LEU A 17 5.23 11.64 15.87
N LYS A 18 4.68 11.40 14.69
CA LYS A 18 4.51 10.03 14.24
C LYS A 18 4.18 8.90 15.23
N ILE A 19 5.08 7.94 15.23
CA ILE A 19 5.07 6.69 15.97
C ILE A 19 5.26 6.90 17.49
N GLY A 20 5.85 8.02 17.89
CA GLY A 20 6.35 8.24 19.25
C GLY A 20 7.84 7.93 19.33
N ILE A 21 8.54 8.65 20.20
CA ILE A 21 10.00 8.60 20.32
C ILE A 21 10.35 7.83 21.59
N PRO A 22 11.07 6.70 21.49
CA PRO A 22 11.58 5.99 22.66
C PRO A 22 12.39 6.92 23.57
N ILE A 23 12.19 6.82 24.89
CA ILE A 23 12.80 7.75 25.85
C ILE A 23 14.33 7.84 25.73
N ASN A 24 14.99 6.74 25.36
CA ASN A 24 16.43 6.64 25.11
C ASN A 24 16.87 7.30 23.78
N GLU A 25 15.99 7.43 22.80
CA GLU A 25 16.27 8.06 21.50
C GLU A 25 15.97 9.56 21.48
N VAL A 26 15.26 10.07 22.49
CA VAL A 26 14.89 11.50 22.61
C VAL A 26 16.09 12.44 22.43
N PRO A 27 17.27 12.22 23.06
CA PRO A 27 18.42 13.11 22.86
C PRO A 27 18.91 13.13 21.41
N GLN A 28 19.01 11.96 20.78
CA GLN A 28 19.46 11.81 19.40
C GLN A 28 18.47 12.44 18.41
N PHE A 29 17.16 12.25 18.64
CA PHE A 29 16.12 12.87 17.85
C PHE A 29 16.19 14.40 17.88
N LYS A 30 16.31 14.99 19.08
CA LYS A 30 16.45 16.44 19.25
C LYS A 30 17.67 16.97 18.51
N GLN A 31 18.79 16.23 18.56
CA GLN A 31 20.01 16.59 17.87
C GLN A 31 19.84 16.53 16.35
N TYR A 32 19.22 15.47 15.82
CA TYR A 32 18.96 15.29 14.40
C TYR A 32 18.10 16.42 13.79
N VAL A 33 17.05 16.85 14.50
CA VAL A 33 16.20 17.98 14.05
C VAL A 33 17.01 19.28 14.01
N LYS A 34 17.77 19.57 15.08
CA LYS A 34 18.63 20.77 15.16
C LYS A 34 19.68 20.79 14.06
N ASP A 35 20.34 19.67 13.81
CA ASP A 35 21.38 19.57 12.79
C ASP A 35 20.79 19.71 11.38
N SER A 36 19.62 19.12 11.12
CA SER A 36 18.93 19.27 9.84
C SER A 36 18.57 20.73 9.54
N ILE A 37 18.14 21.49 10.55
CA ILE A 37 17.87 22.92 10.45
C ILE A 37 19.18 23.69 10.21
N LYS A 38 20.21 23.44 11.02
CA LYS A 38 21.51 24.12 10.93
C LYS A 38 22.18 23.92 9.57
N VAL A 39 22.22 22.68 9.07
CA VAL A 39 22.77 22.35 7.75
C VAL A 39 22.00 23.08 6.64
N THR A 40 20.68 23.15 6.75
CA THR A 40 19.82 23.86 5.79
C THR A 40 20.14 25.36 5.77
N GLU A 41 20.25 25.99 6.94
CA GLU A 41 20.61 27.41 7.08
C GLU A 41 22.02 27.69 6.53
N GLN A 42 22.99 26.82 6.80
CA GLN A 42 24.36 26.94 6.28
C GLN A 42 24.42 26.83 4.75
N ILE A 43 23.66 25.91 4.14
CA ILE A 43 23.59 25.77 2.68
C ILE A 43 22.97 27.03 2.05
N CYS A 44 21.89 27.55 2.65
CA CYS A 44 21.27 28.80 2.22
C CYS A 44 22.24 29.98 2.31
N ALA A 45 22.97 30.12 3.44
CA ALA A 45 23.95 31.18 3.63
C ALA A 45 25.10 31.13 2.62
N LYS A 46 25.67 29.94 2.37
CA LYS A 46 26.72 29.74 1.34
C LYS A 46 26.23 30.11 -0.06
N ALA A 47 24.97 29.84 -0.36
CA ALA A 47 24.34 30.20 -1.63
C ALA A 47 23.77 31.63 -1.67
N LYS A 48 24.07 32.48 -0.67
CA LYS A 48 23.57 33.86 -0.54
C LYS A 48 22.04 33.96 -0.70
N THR A 49 21.31 32.99 -0.16
CA THR A 49 19.84 32.93 -0.22
C THR A 49 19.25 32.66 1.16
N SER A 50 17.93 32.77 1.30
CA SER A 50 17.20 32.48 2.54
C SER A 50 16.36 31.21 2.42
N PRO A 51 16.14 30.44 3.50
CA PRO A 51 15.19 29.32 3.52
C PRO A 51 13.77 29.68 3.02
N ASN A 52 13.36 30.95 3.11
CA ASN A 52 12.07 31.44 2.59
C ASN A 52 12.00 31.53 1.05
N GLN A 53 13.15 31.55 0.38
CA GLN A 53 13.29 31.59 -1.08
C GLN A 53 13.47 30.19 -1.68
N LEU A 54 13.45 29.14 -0.86
CA LEU A 54 13.49 27.76 -1.34
C LEU A 54 12.22 27.39 -2.12
N PRO A 55 12.29 26.44 -3.07
CA PRO A 55 11.12 25.86 -3.71
C PRO A 55 10.09 25.38 -2.68
N LEU A 56 8.81 25.51 -3.02
CA LEU A 56 7.70 25.29 -2.08
C LEU A 56 7.81 23.99 -1.24
N PRO A 57 8.19 22.83 -1.79
CA PRO A 57 8.33 21.59 -1.00
C PRO A 57 9.44 21.69 0.06
N SER A 58 10.61 22.21 -0.32
CA SER A 58 11.75 22.38 0.58
C SER A 58 11.47 23.45 1.64
N ARG A 59 10.77 24.53 1.26
CA ARG A 59 10.36 25.57 2.19
C ARG A 59 9.35 25.06 3.23
N LYS A 60 8.35 24.27 2.80
CA LYS A 60 7.39 23.61 3.73
C LYS A 60 8.11 22.64 4.67
N ALA A 61 9.05 21.84 4.17
CA ALA A 61 9.86 20.93 4.97
C ALA A 61 10.69 21.65 6.05
N TYR A 62 11.37 22.75 5.67
CA TYR A 62 12.13 23.56 6.62
C TYR A 62 11.24 24.20 7.70
N LYS A 63 10.11 24.80 7.30
CA LYS A 63 9.14 25.39 8.24
C LYS A 63 8.61 24.36 9.22
N PHE A 64 8.30 23.15 8.73
CA PHE A 64 7.88 22.04 9.59
C PHE A 64 8.94 21.70 10.65
N LEU A 65 10.20 21.50 10.25
CA LEU A 65 11.27 21.18 11.19
C LEU A 65 11.45 22.25 12.27
N LYS A 66 11.37 23.55 11.91
CA LYS A 66 11.39 24.67 12.87
C LYS A 66 10.17 24.71 13.80
N SER A 67 9.03 24.20 13.35
CA SER A 67 7.79 24.17 14.14
C SER A 67 7.70 22.97 15.11
N VAL A 68 8.64 22.02 15.05
CA VAL A 68 8.65 20.87 15.98
C VAL A 68 8.95 21.35 17.39
N ASP A 69 8.02 21.10 18.32
CA ASP A 69 8.24 21.35 19.73
C ASP A 69 9.14 20.28 20.35
N LEU A 70 10.43 20.59 20.50
CA LEU A 70 11.41 19.69 21.10
C LEU A 70 11.29 19.57 22.63
N LYS A 71 10.38 20.30 23.28
CA LYS A 71 10.11 20.17 24.71
C LYS A 71 9.01 19.15 24.98
N ASN A 72 7.95 19.18 24.16
CA ASN A 72 6.77 18.32 24.31
C ASN A 72 6.72 17.25 23.22
N LEU A 73 7.65 16.29 23.31
CA LEU A 73 7.71 15.18 22.36
C LEU A 73 6.77 14.04 22.78
N PRO A 74 6.18 13.29 21.84
CA PRO A 74 5.38 12.10 22.14
C PRO A 74 6.33 10.96 22.56
N ILE A 75 6.68 10.91 23.84
CA ILE A 75 7.63 9.92 24.38
C ILE A 75 6.89 8.62 24.70
N ILE A 76 7.45 7.49 24.25
CA ILE A 76 6.95 6.15 24.58
C ILE A 76 7.92 5.46 25.55
N GLN A 77 7.37 4.89 26.64
CA GLN A 77 8.10 4.00 27.55
C GLN A 77 8.27 2.64 26.87
N GLN A 78 9.49 2.11 26.84
CA GLN A 78 9.76 0.82 26.20
C GLN A 78 9.01 -0.31 26.93
N CYS A 79 8.19 -1.06 26.20
CA CYS A 79 8.03 -2.49 26.47
C CYS A 79 9.21 -3.19 25.76
N SER A 80 9.99 -3.93 26.52
CA SER A 80 11.28 -4.50 26.13
C SER A 80 11.15 -5.64 25.12
N THR A 81 11.18 -5.35 23.81
CA THR A 81 11.55 -6.32 22.75
C THR A 81 12.07 -5.66 21.45
N LEU A 82 12.63 -4.44 21.49
CA LEU A 82 13.40 -3.94 20.34
C LEU A 82 14.87 -4.35 20.48
N GLN A 83 15.14 -5.65 20.32
CA GLN A 83 16.43 -6.08 19.78
C GLN A 83 16.60 -5.36 18.43
N SER A 84 17.80 -4.87 18.12
CA SER A 84 18.09 -4.17 16.87
C SER A 84 17.52 -4.97 15.69
N GLN A 85 16.40 -4.51 15.10
CA GLN A 85 15.68 -5.30 14.11
C GLN A 85 16.60 -5.58 12.92
N LYS A 86 17.05 -6.84 12.81
CA LYS A 86 17.99 -7.28 11.78
C LYS A 86 17.34 -7.09 10.41
N ARG A 87 17.81 -6.10 9.65
CA ARG A 87 17.27 -5.80 8.33
C ARG A 87 17.71 -6.86 7.32
N ILE A 88 16.75 -7.52 6.67
CA ILE A 88 17.04 -8.57 5.68
C ILE A 88 16.87 -7.99 4.27
N SER A 89 17.88 -8.16 3.42
CA SER A 89 17.77 -7.91 1.98
C SER A 89 17.98 -9.21 1.22
N ILE A 90 17.15 -9.46 0.21
CA ILE A 90 17.19 -10.70 -0.55
C ILE A 90 17.83 -10.39 -1.90
N ARG A 91 19.04 -10.89 -2.13
CA ARG A 91 19.84 -10.53 -3.33
C ARG A 91 19.16 -10.96 -4.64
N GLN A 92 18.46 -12.10 -4.64
CA GLN A 92 17.85 -12.71 -5.84
C GLN A 92 16.36 -12.38 -6.06
N ILE A 93 15.78 -11.51 -5.23
CA ILE A 93 14.34 -11.24 -5.29
C ILE A 93 13.91 -10.51 -6.58
N ARG A 94 14.81 -9.71 -7.17
CA ARG A 94 14.55 -8.96 -8.40
C ARG A 94 14.44 -9.88 -9.64
N PRO A 95 15.43 -10.75 -9.93
CA PRO A 95 15.30 -11.73 -11.01
C PRO A 95 14.08 -12.64 -10.85
N GLN A 96 13.77 -13.07 -9.61
CA GLN A 96 12.58 -13.87 -9.32
C GLN A 96 11.29 -13.12 -9.67
N HIS A 97 11.16 -11.86 -9.22
CA HIS A 97 10.03 -11.00 -9.59
C HIS A 97 9.90 -10.84 -11.10
N GLN A 98 10.99 -10.61 -11.82
CA GLN A 98 10.95 -10.48 -13.29
C GLN A 98 10.57 -11.79 -14.00
N ARG A 99 10.90 -12.95 -13.43
CA ARG A 99 10.44 -14.24 -13.95
C ARG A 99 8.94 -14.41 -13.72
N LEU A 100 8.44 -14.10 -12.52
CA LEU A 100 7.02 -14.16 -12.19
C LEU A 100 6.20 -13.24 -13.09
N GLN A 101 6.62 -11.99 -13.29
CA GLN A 101 5.97 -11.03 -14.20
C GLN A 101 5.88 -11.56 -15.64
N ARG A 102 6.90 -12.27 -16.14
CA ARG A 102 6.85 -12.91 -17.47
C ARG A 102 5.85 -14.06 -17.52
N GLN A 103 5.86 -14.94 -16.51
CA GLN A 103 4.89 -16.03 -16.42
C GLN A 103 3.46 -15.50 -16.33
N ILE A 104 3.23 -14.43 -15.58
CA ILE A 104 1.93 -13.73 -15.52
C ILE A 104 1.52 -13.27 -16.92
N ALA A 105 2.41 -12.60 -17.66
CA ALA A 105 2.09 -12.13 -19.01
C ALA A 105 1.77 -13.29 -19.98
N GLU A 106 2.47 -14.43 -19.87
CA GLU A 106 2.23 -15.64 -20.67
C GLU A 106 0.88 -16.31 -20.32
N VAL A 107 0.53 -16.34 -19.03
CA VAL A 107 -0.74 -16.90 -18.54
C VAL A 107 -1.90 -15.99 -18.94
N ALA A 108 -1.78 -14.68 -18.73
CA ALA A 108 -2.82 -13.69 -19.03
C ALA A 108 -3.17 -13.62 -20.52
N ASN A 109 -2.16 -13.64 -21.40
CA ASN A 109 -2.36 -13.47 -22.84
C ASN A 109 -2.42 -14.79 -23.63
N GLY A 110 -2.53 -15.93 -22.93
CA GLY A 110 -2.47 -17.22 -23.59
C GLY A 110 -3.22 -18.29 -22.83
N SER A 111 -2.49 -19.02 -22.00
CA SER A 111 -2.91 -20.33 -21.47
C SER A 111 -4.01 -20.28 -20.40
N GLY A 112 -4.14 -19.18 -19.65
CA GLY A 112 -5.11 -19.02 -18.56
C GLY A 112 -4.77 -19.81 -17.29
N LEU A 113 -5.43 -19.49 -16.17
CA LEU A 113 -5.12 -20.06 -14.84
C LEU A 113 -5.32 -21.59 -14.74
N ASN A 114 -6.29 -22.14 -15.48
CA ASN A 114 -6.60 -23.57 -15.44
C ASN A 114 -5.60 -24.43 -16.24
N SER A 115 -4.68 -23.81 -16.96
CA SER A 115 -3.64 -24.52 -17.71
C SER A 115 -2.50 -25.02 -16.80
N LYS A 116 -1.65 -25.88 -17.34
CA LYS A 116 -0.41 -26.29 -16.67
C LYS A 116 0.48 -25.09 -16.31
N GLN A 117 0.59 -24.11 -17.20
CA GLN A 117 1.37 -22.89 -16.97
C GLN A 117 0.77 -22.03 -15.84
N GLY A 118 -0.57 -21.97 -15.76
CA GLY A 118 -1.28 -21.31 -14.66
C GLY A 118 -1.03 -21.99 -13.31
N GLN A 119 -1.10 -23.32 -13.27
CA GLN A 119 -0.78 -24.12 -12.08
C GLN A 119 0.70 -23.95 -11.67
N ASP A 120 1.63 -23.98 -12.63
CA ASP A 120 3.06 -23.76 -12.40
C ASP A 120 3.33 -22.35 -11.84
N LEU A 121 2.60 -21.33 -12.31
CA LEU A 121 2.68 -19.95 -11.79
C LEU A 121 2.24 -19.89 -10.32
N VAL A 122 1.10 -20.48 -9.98
CA VAL A 122 0.58 -20.50 -8.59
C VAL A 122 1.57 -21.21 -7.67
N GLN A 123 2.09 -22.38 -8.08
CA GLN A 123 3.11 -23.10 -7.31
C GLN A 123 4.38 -22.27 -7.13
N GLN A 124 4.83 -21.56 -8.17
CA GLN A 124 6.01 -20.71 -8.08
C GLN A 124 5.81 -19.51 -7.15
N LEU A 125 4.62 -18.88 -7.14
CA LEU A 125 4.27 -17.82 -6.19
C LEU A 125 4.32 -18.35 -4.75
N GLN A 126 3.67 -19.49 -4.50
CA GLN A 126 3.62 -20.13 -3.17
C GLN A 126 5.02 -20.49 -2.68
N HIS A 127 5.81 -21.16 -3.52
CA HIS A 127 7.17 -21.57 -3.17
C HIS A 127 8.07 -20.36 -2.89
N THR A 128 7.98 -19.31 -3.72
CA THR A 128 8.77 -18.09 -3.51
C THR A 128 8.40 -17.40 -2.20
N ALA A 129 7.11 -17.31 -1.85
CA ALA A 129 6.68 -16.76 -0.57
C ALA A 129 7.20 -17.59 0.61
N GLN A 130 7.06 -18.92 0.53
CA GLN A 130 7.53 -19.84 1.56
C GLN A 130 9.04 -19.76 1.78
N ASP A 131 9.83 -19.68 0.70
CA ASP A 131 11.29 -19.55 0.78
C ASP A 131 11.71 -18.27 1.49
N ILE A 132 11.01 -17.17 1.23
CA ILE A 132 11.25 -15.88 1.89
C ILE A 132 10.94 -15.99 3.39
N GLU A 133 9.82 -16.61 3.76
CA GLU A 133 9.43 -16.82 5.17
C GLU A 133 10.43 -17.73 5.90
N VAL A 134 10.83 -18.85 5.29
CA VAL A 134 11.85 -19.76 5.84
C VAL A 134 13.19 -19.04 6.02
N LEU A 135 13.59 -18.20 5.06
CA LEU A 135 14.82 -17.40 5.15
C LEU A 135 14.76 -16.39 6.30
N CYS A 136 13.61 -15.76 6.53
CA CYS A 136 13.42 -14.86 7.67
C CYS A 136 13.48 -15.64 8.99
N ASN A 137 12.75 -16.75 9.10
CA ASN A 137 12.70 -17.59 10.29
C ASN A 137 14.08 -18.15 10.68
N ARG A 138 14.88 -18.61 9.71
CA ARG A 138 16.28 -19.05 9.94
C ARG A 138 17.17 -17.96 10.53
N GLN A 139 16.81 -16.70 10.35
CA GLN A 139 17.51 -15.54 10.88
C GLN A 139 16.86 -14.97 12.14
N VAL A 140 15.90 -15.68 12.74
CA VAL A 140 15.10 -15.25 13.89
C VAL A 140 14.45 -13.88 13.63
N ALA A 141 13.87 -13.75 12.44
CA ALA A 141 13.24 -12.54 11.94
C ALA A 141 11.92 -12.90 11.23
N THR A 142 11.07 -11.91 11.01
CA THR A 142 9.84 -12.05 10.23
C THR A 142 9.97 -11.28 8.90
N PRO A 143 9.06 -11.50 7.94
CA PRO A 143 9.03 -10.69 6.72
C PRO A 143 8.89 -9.17 6.97
N ALA A 144 8.41 -8.74 8.15
CA ALA A 144 8.40 -7.34 8.56
C ALA A 144 9.82 -6.72 8.63
N ASN A 145 10.85 -7.55 8.81
CA ASN A 145 12.25 -7.15 8.82
C ASN A 145 12.86 -6.99 7.41
N LEU A 146 12.12 -7.31 6.34
CA LEU A 146 12.59 -7.13 4.97
C LEU A 146 12.79 -5.65 4.64
N THR A 147 13.86 -5.37 3.91
CA THR A 147 14.19 -4.01 3.46
C THR A 147 13.41 -3.63 2.20
N GLY A 148 12.92 -2.38 2.15
CA GLY A 148 12.42 -1.69 0.96
C GLY A 148 11.83 -2.60 -0.13
N GLN A 149 12.57 -2.79 -1.20
CA GLN A 149 12.12 -3.55 -2.37
C GLN A 149 11.90 -5.05 -2.09
N SER A 150 12.67 -5.67 -1.19
CA SER A 150 12.42 -7.07 -0.82
C SER A 150 11.07 -7.20 -0.13
N ARG A 151 10.72 -6.25 0.75
CA ARG A 151 9.41 -6.18 1.39
C ARG A 151 8.31 -5.96 0.35
N GLN A 152 8.48 -4.99 -0.56
CA GLN A 152 7.48 -4.70 -1.60
C GLN A 152 7.19 -5.89 -2.51
N ILE A 153 8.23 -6.61 -2.96
CA ILE A 153 8.04 -7.79 -3.81
C ILE A 153 7.39 -8.92 -3.02
N TYR A 154 7.78 -9.14 -1.77
CA TYR A 154 7.13 -10.14 -0.92
C TYR A 154 5.65 -9.81 -0.66
N CYS A 155 5.31 -8.55 -0.34
CA CYS A 155 3.92 -8.06 -0.25
C CYS A 155 3.13 -8.41 -1.51
N TRP A 156 3.70 -8.09 -2.68
CA TRP A 156 3.06 -8.33 -3.97
C TRP A 156 2.86 -9.83 -4.25
N ILE A 157 3.85 -10.67 -3.96
CA ILE A 157 3.70 -12.13 -4.09
C ILE A 157 2.60 -12.64 -3.17
N LYS A 158 2.60 -12.24 -1.89
CA LYS A 158 1.57 -12.65 -0.93
C LYS A 158 0.18 -12.19 -1.35
N PHE A 159 0.07 -10.97 -1.86
CA PHE A 159 -1.18 -10.41 -2.35
C PHE A 159 -1.78 -11.26 -3.47
N LEU A 160 -0.94 -11.72 -4.40
CA LEU A 160 -1.33 -12.59 -5.52
C LEU A 160 -1.54 -14.07 -5.13
N LEU A 161 -1.40 -14.46 -3.86
CA LEU A 161 -1.78 -15.81 -3.42
C LEU A 161 -3.29 -15.95 -3.14
N SER A 162 -4.03 -14.84 -3.10
CA SER A 162 -5.49 -14.85 -3.13
C SER A 162 -5.95 -15.10 -4.58
N ASP A 163 -6.85 -16.07 -4.76
CA ASP A 163 -7.38 -16.43 -6.08
C ASP A 163 -8.05 -15.24 -6.77
N ASP A 164 -8.82 -14.44 -6.03
CA ASP A 164 -9.50 -13.24 -6.54
C ASP A 164 -8.50 -12.17 -6.99
N ASN A 165 -7.44 -11.95 -6.20
CA ASN A 165 -6.41 -10.96 -6.52
C ASN A 165 -5.59 -11.39 -7.75
N LEU A 166 -5.25 -12.68 -7.83
CA LEU A 166 -4.52 -13.22 -8.98
C LEU A 166 -5.36 -13.15 -10.25
N GLN A 167 -6.64 -13.52 -10.18
CA GLN A 167 -7.55 -13.44 -11.31
C GLN A 167 -7.72 -11.99 -11.79
N SER A 168 -7.93 -11.04 -10.86
CA SER A 168 -8.03 -9.62 -11.19
C SER A 168 -6.75 -9.08 -11.81
N HIS A 169 -5.59 -9.46 -11.27
CA HIS A 169 -4.29 -9.09 -11.83
C HIS A 169 -4.13 -9.59 -13.26
N LEU A 170 -4.43 -10.87 -13.52
CA LEU A 170 -4.33 -11.45 -14.86
C LEU A 170 -5.30 -10.80 -15.85
N ASN A 171 -6.54 -10.55 -15.44
CA ASN A 171 -7.54 -9.87 -16.28
C ASN A 171 -7.09 -8.45 -16.65
N ALA A 172 -6.58 -7.69 -15.68
CA ALA A 172 -6.08 -6.33 -15.92
C ALA A 172 -4.87 -6.33 -16.85
N VAL A 173 -3.94 -7.27 -16.65
CA VAL A 173 -2.79 -7.46 -17.55
C VAL A 173 -3.28 -7.77 -18.96
N GLN A 174 -4.15 -8.75 -19.14
CA GLN A 174 -4.68 -9.15 -20.45
C GLN A 174 -5.37 -7.98 -21.16
N THR A 175 -6.29 -7.31 -20.47
CA THR A 175 -7.04 -6.15 -20.99
C THR A 175 -6.08 -5.03 -21.40
N PHE A 176 -5.09 -4.74 -20.56
CA PHE A 176 -4.10 -3.71 -20.86
C PHE A 176 -3.26 -4.06 -22.10
N TYR A 177 -2.85 -5.34 -22.27
CA TYR A 177 -2.15 -5.79 -23.47
C TYR A 177 -3.00 -5.61 -24.73
N GLN A 178 -4.27 -6.00 -24.70
CA GLN A 178 -5.19 -5.87 -25.82
C GLN A 178 -5.40 -4.41 -26.22
N LEU A 179 -5.70 -3.54 -25.26
CA LEU A 179 -5.87 -2.10 -25.49
C LEU A 179 -4.60 -1.45 -26.04
N LEU A 180 -3.43 -1.84 -25.52
CA LEU A 180 -2.16 -1.32 -25.99
C LEU A 180 -1.88 -1.76 -27.42
N GLN A 181 -2.14 -3.02 -27.76
CA GLN A 181 -1.98 -3.52 -29.12
C GLN A 181 -2.89 -2.77 -30.09
N LEU A 182 -4.19 -2.63 -29.76
CA LEU A 182 -5.15 -1.88 -30.57
C LEU A 182 -4.70 -0.42 -30.76
N GLY A 183 -4.24 0.24 -29.71
CA GLY A 183 -3.76 1.62 -29.79
C GLY A 183 -2.47 1.77 -30.61
N LEU A 184 -1.60 0.76 -30.63
CA LEU A 184 -0.40 0.73 -31.47
C LEU A 184 -0.73 0.49 -32.94
N GLU A 185 -1.70 -0.38 -33.25
CA GLU A 185 -2.17 -0.63 -34.63
C GLU A 185 -2.83 0.61 -35.26
N GLN A 186 -3.48 1.44 -34.44
CA GLN A 186 -4.15 2.67 -34.89
C GLN A 186 -3.22 3.88 -35.07
N LYS A 187 -1.96 3.81 -34.61
CA LYS A 187 -0.98 4.89 -34.75
C LYS A 187 -0.58 5.09 -36.22
N LYS A 188 -0.61 6.33 -36.70
CA LYS A 188 -0.15 6.64 -38.06
C LYS A 188 1.38 6.82 -38.09
N PRO A 189 2.06 6.45 -39.21
CA PRO A 189 3.50 6.71 -39.37
C PRO A 189 3.90 8.19 -39.29
N SER A 190 2.95 9.11 -39.48
CA SER A 190 3.15 10.55 -39.33
C SER A 190 3.19 11.03 -37.88
N ASP A 191 2.78 10.19 -36.92
CA ASP A 191 2.75 10.55 -35.50
C ASP A 191 4.17 10.50 -34.95
N ASN A 192 4.84 11.65 -34.92
CA ASN A 192 6.20 11.84 -34.40
C ASN A 192 6.26 11.48 -32.90
N THR A 193 6.37 10.18 -32.61
CA THR A 193 6.26 9.62 -31.26
C THR A 193 7.42 8.67 -31.00
N ASN A 194 7.89 8.67 -29.75
CA ASN A 194 8.98 7.81 -29.28
C ASN A 194 8.70 6.30 -29.50
N TRP A 195 7.46 5.93 -29.78
CA TRP A 195 7.02 4.57 -30.12
C TRP A 195 7.53 4.06 -31.46
N GLN A 196 7.88 4.95 -32.40
CA GLN A 196 8.50 4.56 -33.69
C GLN A 196 9.93 4.03 -33.52
N GLN A 197 10.57 4.31 -32.39
CA GLN A 197 11.93 3.84 -32.12
C GLN A 197 11.97 2.35 -31.73
N LEU A 198 10.85 1.80 -31.23
CA LEU A 198 10.76 0.40 -30.84
C LEU A 198 10.57 -0.46 -32.10
N LYS A 199 11.59 -1.26 -32.46
CA LYS A 199 11.56 -2.08 -33.69
C LYS A 199 10.52 -3.19 -33.68
N ASP A 200 10.30 -3.82 -32.52
CA ASP A 200 9.32 -4.89 -32.35
C ASP A 200 8.49 -4.67 -31.07
N PRO A 201 7.17 -4.42 -31.17
CA PRO A 201 6.28 -4.32 -30.03
C PRO A 201 6.30 -5.55 -29.10
N LYS A 202 6.69 -6.73 -29.59
CA LYS A 202 6.82 -7.95 -28.78
C LYS A 202 7.94 -7.87 -27.74
N ASN A 203 8.89 -6.94 -27.91
CA ASN A 203 9.97 -6.69 -26.94
C ASN A 203 9.57 -5.71 -25.83
N LEU A 204 8.27 -5.45 -25.67
CA LEU A 204 7.73 -4.61 -24.62
C LEU A 204 7.39 -5.44 -23.39
N SER A 205 8.06 -5.16 -22.28
CA SER A 205 7.69 -5.69 -20.98
C SER A 205 6.59 -4.85 -20.34
N ILE A 206 5.48 -5.47 -19.95
CA ILE A 206 4.41 -4.83 -19.19
C ILE A 206 4.34 -5.50 -17.82
N GLU A 207 4.42 -4.68 -16.78
CA GLU A 207 4.38 -5.13 -15.39
C GLU A 207 3.35 -4.30 -14.62
N PHE A 208 2.42 -4.95 -13.93
CA PHE A 208 1.66 -4.33 -12.84
C PHE A 208 2.46 -4.57 -11.56
N ALA A 209 2.81 -3.50 -10.85
CA ALA A 209 3.65 -3.59 -9.67
C ALA A 209 3.37 -2.48 -8.66
N HIS A 210 3.76 -2.72 -7.40
CA HIS A 210 3.68 -1.70 -6.36
C HIS A 210 4.73 -0.58 -6.57
N ILE A 211 4.35 0.46 -7.32
CA ILE A 211 5.16 1.64 -7.62
C ILE A 211 4.48 2.93 -7.14
N SER A 212 5.25 3.97 -6.81
CA SER A 212 4.67 5.24 -6.34
C SER A 212 4.08 6.13 -7.46
N ALA A 213 4.41 5.85 -8.72
CA ALA A 213 3.83 6.56 -9.85
C ALA A 213 2.64 5.77 -10.39
N LEU A 214 1.65 6.44 -11.02
CA LEU A 214 0.52 5.74 -11.65
C LEU A 214 0.97 4.82 -12.79
N TYR A 215 1.96 5.28 -13.56
CA TYR A 215 2.70 4.44 -14.51
C TYR A 215 4.09 5.01 -14.77
N ARG A 216 4.96 4.18 -15.35
CA ARG A 216 6.25 4.58 -15.93
C ARG A 216 6.42 3.87 -17.27
N CYS A 217 6.74 4.63 -18.30
CA CYS A 217 7.09 4.09 -19.61
C CYS A 217 8.54 4.46 -19.92
N LYS A 218 9.33 3.48 -20.35
CA LYS A 218 10.67 3.66 -20.91
C LYS A 218 10.75 2.91 -22.21
N LEU A 219 11.02 3.63 -23.30
CA LEU A 219 11.19 3.06 -24.63
C LEU A 219 12.66 3.16 -25.00
N GLY A 220 13.22 2.04 -25.46
CA GLY A 220 14.50 1.98 -26.14
C GLY A 220 14.31 1.46 -27.57
N THR A 221 15.40 1.37 -28.33
CA THR A 221 15.36 0.95 -29.73
C THR A 221 15.02 -0.54 -29.89
N GLU A 222 15.56 -1.37 -29.00
CA GLU A 222 15.41 -2.84 -29.04
C GLU A 222 14.41 -3.38 -28.02
N GLN A 223 14.24 -2.68 -26.89
CA GLN A 223 13.40 -3.12 -25.77
C GLN A 223 12.65 -1.95 -25.14
N GLY A 224 11.44 -2.22 -24.66
CA GLY A 224 10.62 -1.28 -23.92
C GLY A 224 10.18 -1.83 -22.57
N SER A 225 9.82 -0.94 -21.65
CA SER A 225 9.14 -1.31 -20.41
C SER A 225 8.02 -0.34 -20.06
N ILE A 226 6.84 -0.89 -19.77
CA ILE A 226 5.74 -0.21 -19.11
C ILE A 226 5.59 -0.83 -17.73
N LYS A 227 5.59 0.01 -16.70
CA LYS A 227 5.21 -0.38 -15.35
C LYS A 227 3.96 0.38 -14.96
N VAL A 228 2.88 -0.32 -14.68
CA VAL A 228 1.61 0.22 -14.19
C VAL A 228 1.53 0.00 -12.68
N ASN A 229 0.92 0.94 -11.97
CA ASN A 229 0.67 0.78 -10.55
C ASN A 229 -0.34 -0.35 -10.30
N GLU A 230 -0.02 -1.24 -9.36
CA GLU A 230 -0.91 -2.34 -8.96
C GLU A 230 -2.34 -1.90 -8.65
N GLY A 231 -2.56 -0.69 -8.13
CA GLY A 231 -3.89 -0.16 -7.82
C GLY A 231 -4.88 -0.17 -9.00
N PHE A 232 -4.41 -0.32 -10.24
CA PHE A 232 -5.23 -0.43 -11.44
C PHE A 232 -5.76 -1.84 -11.74
N ILE A 233 -5.43 -2.88 -10.97
CA ILE A 233 -5.91 -4.24 -11.33
C ILE A 233 -7.44 -4.42 -11.18
N LEU A 234 -8.12 -3.54 -10.42
CA LEU A 234 -9.58 -3.50 -10.33
C LEU A 234 -10.20 -2.41 -11.22
N ALA A 235 -9.41 -1.74 -12.04
CA ALA A 235 -9.91 -0.69 -12.93
C ALA A 235 -10.74 -1.30 -14.06
N ASP A 236 -11.80 -0.62 -14.45
CA ASP A 236 -12.58 -1.01 -15.63
C ASP A 236 -11.81 -0.73 -16.93
N GLU A 237 -12.33 -1.27 -18.04
CA GLU A 237 -11.72 -1.13 -19.36
C GLU A 237 -11.57 0.34 -19.78
N LEU A 238 -12.53 1.21 -19.45
CA LEU A 238 -12.48 2.64 -19.79
C LEU A 238 -11.31 3.35 -19.10
N ILE A 239 -11.05 3.03 -17.83
CA ILE A 239 -9.92 3.57 -17.07
C ILE A 239 -8.60 3.05 -17.63
N LEU A 240 -8.51 1.75 -17.93
CA LEU A 240 -7.32 1.15 -18.53
C LEU A 240 -7.06 1.72 -19.95
N GLU A 241 -8.10 1.94 -20.74
CA GLU A 241 -8.02 2.56 -22.06
C GLU A 241 -7.52 4.01 -21.96
N ALA A 242 -8.04 4.79 -21.02
CA ALA A 242 -7.56 6.15 -20.76
C ALA A 242 -6.06 6.16 -20.36
N LEU A 243 -5.63 5.18 -19.56
CA LEU A 243 -4.24 4.99 -19.16
C LEU A 243 -3.35 4.63 -20.37
N VAL A 244 -3.76 3.67 -21.20
CA VAL A 244 -3.08 3.28 -22.43
C VAL A 244 -2.97 4.45 -23.40
N ASN A 245 -4.07 5.17 -23.64
CA ASN A 245 -4.08 6.36 -24.49
C ASN A 245 -3.12 7.44 -23.98
N SER A 246 -3.04 7.63 -22.65
CA SER A 246 -2.06 8.55 -22.05
C SER A 246 -0.61 8.08 -22.19
N ILE A 247 -0.37 6.77 -22.26
CA ILE A 247 0.96 6.19 -22.48
C ILE A 247 1.39 6.32 -23.95
N LEU A 248 0.47 6.09 -24.88
CA LEU A 248 0.73 6.12 -26.31
C LEU A 248 0.82 7.54 -26.88
N ASN A 249 -0.10 8.42 -26.47
CA ASN A 249 -0.30 9.73 -27.08
C ASN A 249 0.18 10.89 -26.19
N GLY A 250 0.63 10.58 -24.98
CA GLY A 250 1.02 11.57 -23.99
C GLY A 250 -0.17 12.05 -23.13
N LYS A 251 0.15 12.82 -22.10
CA LYS A 251 -0.83 13.27 -21.10
C LYS A 251 -1.67 14.41 -21.67
N THR A 252 -2.97 14.19 -21.77
CA THR A 252 -3.95 15.26 -22.09
C THR A 252 -4.91 15.44 -20.91
N PRO A 253 -5.52 16.62 -20.70
CA PRO A 253 -6.51 16.79 -19.63
C PRO A 253 -7.69 15.80 -19.72
N LYS A 254 -8.12 15.46 -20.94
CA LYS A 254 -9.23 14.54 -21.20
C LYS A 254 -8.89 13.09 -20.83
N THR A 255 -7.69 12.60 -21.15
CA THR A 255 -7.28 11.22 -20.81
C THR A 255 -6.74 11.11 -19.38
N THR A 256 -6.11 12.17 -18.87
CA THR A 256 -5.48 12.16 -17.54
C THR A 256 -6.50 12.24 -16.41
N SER A 257 -7.62 12.93 -16.60
CA SER A 257 -8.66 13.07 -15.56
C SER A 257 -9.23 11.71 -15.13
N VAL A 258 -9.64 10.88 -16.09
CA VAL A 258 -10.33 9.60 -15.82
C VAL A 258 -9.52 8.66 -14.91
N PHE A 259 -8.29 8.29 -15.30
CA PHE A 259 -7.49 7.37 -14.48
C PHE A 259 -6.90 8.05 -13.23
N TYR A 260 -6.76 9.38 -13.22
CA TYR A 260 -6.33 10.13 -12.04
C TYR A 260 -7.43 10.17 -10.98
N GLU A 261 -8.68 10.42 -11.37
CA GLU A 261 -9.84 10.37 -10.48
C GLU A 261 -9.99 8.97 -9.87
N TYR A 262 -9.84 7.91 -10.68
CA TYR A 262 -9.78 6.56 -10.14
C TYR A 262 -8.63 6.37 -9.14
N SER A 263 -7.44 6.94 -9.39
CA SER A 263 -6.32 6.84 -8.43
C SER A 263 -6.55 7.56 -7.09
N LEU A 264 -7.56 8.43 -7.02
CA LEU A 264 -8.00 9.10 -5.79
C LEU A 264 -9.17 8.37 -5.11
N SER A 265 -9.68 7.30 -5.72
CA SER A 265 -10.79 6.53 -5.21
C SER A 265 -10.40 5.71 -3.97
N GLU A 266 -11.42 5.36 -3.19
CA GLU A 266 -11.28 4.46 -2.04
C GLU A 266 -10.79 3.08 -2.49
N GLU A 267 -11.35 2.56 -3.60
CA GLU A 267 -11.00 1.24 -4.10
C GLU A 267 -9.51 1.12 -4.49
N PHE A 268 -8.96 2.14 -5.16
CA PHE A 268 -7.52 2.18 -5.48
C PHE A 268 -6.66 2.24 -4.22
N ALA A 269 -7.07 3.05 -3.25
CA ALA A 269 -6.33 3.22 -2.01
C ALA A 269 -6.32 1.95 -1.16
N GLU A 270 -7.46 1.28 -1.02
CA GLU A 270 -7.63 0.04 -0.26
C GLU A 270 -6.85 -1.12 -0.84
N LEU A 271 -6.85 -1.27 -2.16
CA LEU A 271 -6.09 -2.33 -2.81
C LEU A 271 -4.58 -2.24 -2.50
N LEU A 272 -4.02 -1.03 -2.65
CA LEU A 272 -2.63 -0.80 -2.28
C LEU A 272 -2.42 -0.94 -0.77
N MET A 273 -3.45 -0.62 0.00
CA MET A 273 -3.45 -0.74 1.44
C MET A 273 -3.29 -2.20 1.88
N GLU A 274 -4.09 -3.10 1.32
CA GLU A 274 -4.08 -4.54 1.58
C GLU A 274 -2.68 -5.12 1.38
N MET A 275 -2.04 -4.82 0.24
CA MET A 275 -0.68 -5.27 -0.05
C MET A 275 0.33 -4.88 1.03
N GLU A 276 0.25 -3.64 1.54
CA GLU A 276 1.17 -3.15 2.56
C GLU A 276 1.01 -3.84 3.92
N LEU A 277 -0.20 -4.35 4.19
CA LEU A 277 -0.64 -4.93 5.44
C LEU A 277 -0.25 -6.40 5.62
N LEU A 278 -0.05 -7.13 4.52
CA LEU A 278 0.36 -8.56 4.51
C LEU A 278 1.70 -8.86 5.21
N VAL A 279 2.42 -7.82 5.62
CA VAL A 279 3.76 -7.90 6.21
C VAL A 279 3.84 -7.12 7.52
N GLU A 280 2.69 -6.89 8.17
CA GLU A 280 2.66 -6.37 9.52
C GLU A 280 3.12 -7.43 10.51
N ASP A 281 3.88 -6.97 11.51
CA ASP A 281 4.18 -7.77 12.69
C ASP A 281 2.91 -7.75 13.56
N LEU A 282 2.36 -8.93 13.88
CA LEU A 282 1.07 -9.06 14.56
C LEU A 282 1.28 -9.58 15.97
N ASN A 283 0.43 -9.15 16.90
CA ASN A 283 0.33 -9.82 18.19
C ASN A 283 -0.35 -11.17 18.00
N GLU A 284 0.22 -12.19 18.62
CA GLU A 284 -0.31 -13.56 18.58
C GLU A 284 -1.62 -13.71 19.38
N THR A 285 -1.98 -12.70 20.17
CA THR A 285 -3.17 -12.71 21.04
C THR A 285 -4.16 -11.61 20.68
N ALA A 286 -5.45 -11.90 20.88
CA ALA A 286 -6.55 -10.96 20.78
C ALA A 286 -6.62 -9.96 21.96
N GLN A 287 -5.82 -10.20 23.01
CA GLN A 287 -5.80 -9.40 24.24
C GLN A 287 -4.89 -8.18 24.07
N GLY A 288 -5.49 -6.99 24.09
CA GLY A 288 -4.78 -5.72 24.21
C GLY A 288 -4.55 -5.32 25.68
N SER A 289 -3.95 -4.16 25.88
CA SER A 289 -3.78 -3.48 27.17
C SER A 289 -5.10 -2.94 27.75
N THR A 290 -6.04 -2.55 26.88
CA THR A 290 -7.34 -1.96 27.27
C THR A 290 -8.50 -2.81 26.81
N TYR A 291 -8.46 -3.33 25.58
CA TYR A 291 -9.58 -4.08 24.98
C TYR A 291 -9.20 -5.52 24.62
N ASN A 292 -10.14 -6.44 24.78
CA ASN A 292 -10.04 -7.81 24.28
C ASN A 292 -10.86 -7.92 22.98
N LEU A 293 -10.19 -8.23 21.85
CA LEU A 293 -10.85 -8.34 20.55
C LEU A 293 -11.87 -9.47 20.50
N GLU A 294 -11.70 -10.53 21.30
CA GLU A 294 -12.67 -11.62 21.38
C GLU A 294 -14.02 -11.12 21.90
N GLU A 295 -14.01 -10.30 22.97
CA GLU A 295 -15.24 -9.71 23.52
C GLU A 295 -15.87 -8.70 22.54
N VAL A 296 -15.04 -7.95 21.83
CA VAL A 296 -15.50 -6.99 20.82
C VAL A 296 -16.18 -7.73 19.67
N TYR A 297 -15.54 -8.76 19.14
CA TYR A 297 -16.09 -9.63 18.10
C TYR A 297 -17.41 -10.26 18.54
N GLN A 298 -17.47 -10.88 19.72
CA GLN A 298 -18.70 -11.54 20.19
C GLN A 298 -19.88 -10.58 20.25
N LYS A 299 -19.66 -9.38 20.78
CA LYS A 299 -20.69 -8.35 20.87
C LYS A 299 -21.14 -7.85 19.48
N VAL A 300 -20.20 -7.65 18.56
CA VAL A 300 -20.50 -7.23 17.19
C VAL A 300 -21.22 -8.33 16.41
N ASN A 301 -20.74 -9.57 16.51
CA ASN A 301 -21.37 -10.75 15.90
C ASN A 301 -22.81 -10.91 16.36
N GLN A 302 -23.05 -10.82 17.68
CA GLN A 302 -24.39 -10.92 18.24
C GLN A 302 -25.32 -9.77 17.79
N ALA A 303 -24.80 -8.56 17.64
CA ALA A 303 -25.61 -7.38 17.36
C ALA A 303 -25.93 -7.18 15.87
N TYR A 304 -25.04 -7.60 14.96
CA TYR A 304 -25.14 -7.26 13.53
C TYR A 304 -25.11 -8.47 12.59
N PHE A 305 -24.80 -9.65 13.10
CA PHE A 305 -24.68 -10.88 12.31
C PHE A 305 -25.40 -12.07 12.96
N ASP A 306 -26.37 -11.80 13.84
CA ASP A 306 -27.19 -12.78 14.56
C ASP A 306 -26.41 -13.85 15.36
N GLY A 307 -25.12 -13.59 15.62
CA GLY A 307 -24.23 -14.55 16.27
C GLY A 307 -23.78 -15.71 15.36
N THR A 308 -24.07 -15.67 14.06
CA THR A 308 -23.83 -16.79 13.13
C THR A 308 -22.58 -16.65 12.28
N LEU A 309 -21.88 -15.50 12.30
CA LEU A 309 -20.70 -15.30 11.47
C LEU A 309 -19.52 -16.13 11.99
N ASP A 310 -18.92 -16.96 11.14
CA ASP A 310 -17.73 -17.75 11.49
C ASP A 310 -16.59 -16.85 11.97
N LYS A 311 -15.97 -17.21 13.11
CA LYS A 311 -14.97 -16.35 13.76
C LYS A 311 -13.64 -16.35 12.99
N PRO A 312 -13.19 -15.20 12.46
CA PRO A 312 -11.83 -15.06 11.93
C PRO A 312 -10.78 -15.06 13.06
N LYS A 313 -9.51 -15.25 12.72
CA LYS A 313 -8.41 -14.96 13.66
C LYS A 313 -8.42 -13.47 14.00
N LEU A 314 -8.28 -13.13 15.27
CA LEU A 314 -8.31 -11.74 15.75
C LEU A 314 -6.96 -11.34 16.31
N CYS A 315 -6.35 -10.30 15.73
CA CYS A 315 -5.03 -9.83 16.12
C CYS A 315 -4.98 -8.31 16.29
N TRP A 316 -4.15 -7.85 17.23
CA TRP A 316 -3.69 -6.47 17.20
C TRP A 316 -2.48 -6.34 16.28
N SER A 317 -2.36 -5.23 15.55
CA SER A 317 -1.08 -4.87 14.93
C SER A 317 -0.01 -4.65 16.02
N ARG A 318 1.27 -4.96 15.77
CA ARG A 318 2.37 -4.56 16.69
C ARG A 318 2.88 -3.15 16.42
N THR A 319 2.65 -2.64 15.20
CA THR A 319 3.05 -1.30 14.79
C THR A 319 1.88 -0.33 14.84
N TYR A 320 2.13 0.85 15.42
CA TYR A 320 1.21 1.99 15.45
C TYR A 320 0.99 2.51 14.02
N SER A 321 -0.14 2.18 13.39
CA SER A 321 -0.49 2.66 12.05
C SER A 321 -1.47 3.83 12.14
N LYS A 322 -1.02 5.01 11.72
CA LYS A 322 -1.77 6.28 11.83
C LYS A 322 -2.80 6.52 10.73
N ARG A 323 -2.82 5.66 9.71
CA ARG A 323 -3.74 5.75 8.56
C ARG A 323 -4.78 4.63 8.55
N LYS A 324 -4.58 3.59 9.36
CA LYS A 324 -5.35 2.35 9.30
C LYS A 324 -5.81 1.99 10.70
N PHE A 325 -7.09 1.70 10.82
CA PHE A 325 -7.75 1.40 12.09
C PHE A 325 -8.03 -0.10 12.21
N GLY A 326 -8.30 -0.78 11.09
CA GLY A 326 -8.32 -2.23 10.96
C GLY A 326 -8.06 -2.67 9.51
N HIS A 327 -8.01 -3.98 9.28
CA HIS A 327 -8.18 -4.63 7.99
C HIS A 327 -8.59 -6.11 8.17
N TYR A 328 -9.30 -6.66 7.19
CA TYR A 328 -9.51 -8.10 7.03
C TYR A 328 -8.56 -8.67 5.95
N GLU A 329 -7.94 -9.82 6.23
CA GLU A 329 -7.09 -10.59 5.31
C GLU A 329 -7.82 -11.88 4.89
N PRO A 330 -8.42 -11.93 3.69
CA PRO A 330 -9.17 -13.10 3.23
C PRO A 330 -8.34 -14.38 3.20
N SER A 331 -7.08 -14.30 2.76
CA SER A 331 -6.21 -15.48 2.59
C SER A 331 -5.90 -16.24 3.88
N ARG A 332 -6.05 -15.59 5.04
CA ARG A 332 -5.80 -16.17 6.37
C ARG A 332 -7.03 -16.24 7.26
N ASP A 333 -8.17 -15.78 6.75
CA ASP A 333 -9.38 -15.49 7.52
C ASP A 333 -9.04 -14.75 8.83
N GLN A 334 -8.45 -13.56 8.69
CA GLN A 334 -7.86 -12.83 9.81
C GLN A 334 -8.30 -11.36 9.83
N VAL A 335 -8.80 -10.89 10.97
CA VAL A 335 -9.04 -9.47 11.24
C VAL A 335 -7.92 -8.92 12.10
N VAL A 336 -7.31 -7.84 11.64
CA VAL A 336 -6.26 -7.12 12.36
C VAL A 336 -6.76 -5.74 12.72
N ILE A 337 -6.73 -5.41 14.01
CA ILE A 337 -7.08 -4.07 14.51
C ILE A 337 -5.82 -3.32 14.93
N SER A 338 -5.75 -2.03 14.59
CA SER A 338 -4.60 -1.17 14.89
C SER A 338 -4.43 -0.97 16.39
N LEU A 339 -3.21 -1.17 16.90
CA LEU A 339 -2.86 -0.94 18.30
C LEU A 339 -3.15 0.50 18.78
N ASN A 340 -3.25 1.46 17.86
CA ASN A 340 -3.65 2.84 18.17
C ASN A 340 -5.02 2.95 18.85
N LEU A 341 -5.89 1.96 18.62
CA LEU A 341 -7.23 1.91 19.18
C LEU A 341 -7.26 1.27 20.58
N ASP A 342 -6.18 0.59 20.98
CA ASP A 342 -6.07 -0.09 22.27
C ASP A 342 -5.63 0.88 23.37
N THR A 343 -6.47 1.86 23.67
CA THR A 343 -6.23 2.83 24.73
C THR A 343 -7.52 3.33 25.35
N LYS A 344 -7.49 3.64 26.66
CA LYS A 344 -8.63 4.23 27.39
C LYS A 344 -9.16 5.54 26.79
N LYS A 345 -8.36 6.24 25.96
CA LYS A 345 -8.78 7.47 25.27
C LYS A 345 -9.71 7.21 24.09
N VAL A 346 -9.65 6.02 23.49
CA VAL A 346 -10.50 5.61 22.38
C VAL A 346 -11.71 4.89 22.98
N PRO A 347 -12.95 5.36 22.80
CA PRO A 347 -14.13 4.68 23.32
C PRO A 347 -14.33 3.29 22.70
N ARG A 348 -14.87 2.34 23.49
CA ARG A 348 -15.14 0.96 23.05
C ARG A 348 -15.96 0.89 21.75
N TYR A 349 -16.95 1.78 21.56
CA TYR A 349 -17.77 1.79 20.35
C TYR A 349 -16.98 2.05 19.06
N VAL A 350 -15.82 2.72 19.15
CA VAL A 350 -14.95 2.97 17.99
C VAL A 350 -14.26 1.67 17.58
N VAL A 351 -13.80 0.89 18.55
CA VAL A 351 -13.20 -0.43 18.31
C VAL A 351 -14.25 -1.41 17.78
N GLU A 352 -15.47 -1.37 18.34
CA GLU A 352 -16.61 -2.15 17.86
C GLU A 352 -16.98 -1.78 16.41
N PHE A 353 -16.95 -0.49 16.05
CA PHE A 353 -17.20 -0.05 14.67
C PHE A 353 -16.14 -0.56 13.70
N VAL A 354 -14.86 -0.45 14.06
CA VAL A 354 -13.76 -0.95 13.22
C VAL A 354 -13.88 -2.47 13.05
N MET A 355 -14.12 -3.22 14.14
CA MET A 355 -14.39 -4.66 14.05
C MET A 355 -15.56 -4.96 13.11
N TYR A 356 -16.66 -4.22 13.24
CA TYR A 356 -17.84 -4.39 12.38
C TYR A 356 -17.50 -4.16 10.90
N HIS A 357 -16.77 -3.10 10.58
CA HIS A 357 -16.29 -2.80 9.23
C HIS A 357 -15.44 -3.95 8.66
N GLU A 358 -14.49 -4.48 9.43
CA GLU A 358 -13.65 -5.60 8.95
C GLU A 358 -14.44 -6.90 8.76
N LEU A 359 -15.45 -7.15 9.60
CA LEU A 359 -16.34 -8.30 9.42
C LEU A 359 -17.27 -8.12 8.22
N LEU A 360 -17.66 -6.89 7.87
CA LEU A 360 -18.39 -6.62 6.63
C LEU A 360 -17.54 -6.96 5.40
N HIS A 361 -16.23 -6.72 5.42
CA HIS A 361 -15.34 -7.17 4.35
C HIS A 361 -15.34 -8.70 4.20
N LYS A 362 -15.38 -9.43 5.32
CA LYS A 362 -15.54 -10.89 5.30
C LYS A 362 -16.88 -11.34 4.70
N VAL A 363 -17.98 -10.66 5.03
CA VAL A 363 -19.34 -11.02 4.57
C VAL A 363 -19.56 -10.66 3.11
N HIS A 364 -19.13 -9.48 2.68
CA HIS A 364 -19.40 -8.98 1.33
C HIS A 364 -18.38 -9.46 0.31
N GLY A 365 -17.13 -9.68 0.72
CA GLY A 365 -16.00 -9.96 -0.16
C GLY A 365 -15.80 -8.87 -1.22
N HIS A 366 -15.05 -9.20 -2.27
CA HIS A 366 -15.04 -8.38 -3.49
C HIS A 366 -16.18 -8.84 -4.40
N ARG A 367 -17.04 -7.91 -4.83
CA ARG A 367 -18.10 -8.21 -5.81
C ARG A 367 -17.81 -7.55 -7.15
N THR A 368 -18.07 -8.27 -8.23
CA THR A 368 -18.00 -7.72 -9.59
C THR A 368 -19.30 -6.99 -9.92
N GLN A 369 -19.24 -5.68 -10.09
CA GLN A 369 -20.34 -4.84 -10.59
C GLN A 369 -19.89 -4.14 -11.87
N ASN A 370 -20.60 -4.32 -12.99
CA ASN A 370 -20.24 -3.77 -14.30
C ASN A 370 -18.79 -4.08 -14.75
N GLY A 371 -18.29 -5.28 -14.45
CA GLY A 371 -16.91 -5.68 -14.76
C GLY A 371 -15.84 -5.11 -13.81
N ARG A 372 -16.22 -4.25 -12.85
CA ARG A 372 -15.35 -3.70 -11.81
C ARG A 372 -15.48 -4.50 -10.53
N GLN A 373 -14.38 -4.95 -9.95
CA GLN A 373 -14.40 -5.49 -8.59
C GLN A 373 -14.44 -4.34 -7.58
N MET A 374 -15.37 -4.42 -6.62
CA MET A 374 -15.58 -3.41 -5.58
C MET A 374 -15.70 -4.08 -4.21
N ALA A 375 -14.95 -3.58 -3.22
CA ALA A 375 -15.07 -3.99 -1.82
C ALA A 375 -16.26 -3.28 -1.15
N HIS A 376 -16.32 -1.94 -1.25
CA HIS A 376 -17.41 -1.13 -0.69
C HIS A 376 -18.55 -0.87 -1.67
N THR A 377 -19.24 -1.94 -2.04
CA THR A 377 -20.48 -1.86 -2.83
C THR A 377 -21.56 -1.01 -2.15
N PRO A 378 -22.61 -0.57 -2.88
CA PRO A 378 -23.76 0.07 -2.26
C PRO A 378 -24.39 -0.77 -1.13
N GLU A 379 -24.38 -2.10 -1.25
CA GLU A 379 -24.79 -3.04 -0.21
C GLU A 379 -23.91 -2.90 1.03
N PHE A 380 -22.59 -2.98 0.88
CA PHE A 380 -21.64 -2.79 1.98
C PHE A 380 -21.88 -1.47 2.70
N ARG A 381 -22.00 -0.36 1.95
CA ARG A 381 -22.21 0.98 2.53
C ARG A 381 -23.56 1.11 3.23
N ARG A 382 -24.58 0.38 2.78
CA ARG A 382 -25.88 0.33 3.47
C ARG A 382 -25.75 -0.39 4.81
N ASP A 383 -25.09 -1.56 4.82
CA ASP A 383 -24.90 -2.35 6.03
C ASP A 383 -24.00 -1.61 7.03
N GLU A 384 -22.90 -1.01 6.57
CA GLU A 384 -21.99 -0.23 7.41
C GLU A 384 -22.73 0.86 8.21
N ARG A 385 -23.71 1.52 7.58
CA ARG A 385 -24.54 2.56 8.20
C ARG A 385 -25.53 2.04 9.23
N LEU A 386 -25.77 0.73 9.30
CA LEU A 386 -26.60 0.11 10.33
C LEU A 386 -25.92 0.10 11.70
N PHE A 387 -24.61 0.36 11.75
CA PHE A 387 -23.92 0.47 13.04
C PHE A 387 -24.55 1.58 13.90
N GLN A 388 -25.00 1.22 15.11
CA GLN A 388 -25.82 2.09 15.97
C GLN A 388 -25.18 3.47 16.20
N LYS A 389 -23.85 3.54 16.22
CA LYS A 389 -23.07 4.77 16.47
C LYS A 389 -22.24 5.20 15.27
N TYR A 390 -22.70 4.90 14.04
CA TYR A 390 -21.94 5.11 12.80
C TYR A 390 -21.29 6.49 12.71
N LEU A 391 -22.10 7.56 12.75
CA LEU A 391 -21.62 8.94 12.64
C LEU A 391 -20.61 9.32 13.74
N GLN A 392 -20.83 8.84 14.97
CA GLN A 392 -19.95 9.13 16.10
C GLN A 392 -18.60 8.41 15.97
N ALA A 393 -18.64 7.17 15.47
CA ALA A 393 -17.44 6.39 15.21
C ALA A 393 -16.62 6.98 14.07
N GLU A 394 -17.25 7.29 12.93
CA GLU A 394 -16.61 7.98 11.80
C GLU A 394 -15.93 9.29 12.23
N GLU A 395 -16.65 10.16 12.94
CA GLU A 395 -16.10 11.44 13.39
C GLU A 395 -14.89 11.22 14.33
N HIS A 396 -14.94 10.21 15.19
CA HIS A 396 -13.83 9.87 16.06
C HIS A 396 -12.61 9.39 15.27
N LEU A 397 -12.81 8.47 14.31
CA LEU A 397 -11.74 7.96 13.45
C LEU A 397 -11.12 9.08 12.61
N GLN A 398 -11.93 9.99 12.05
CA GLN A 398 -11.43 11.16 11.32
C GLN A 398 -10.59 12.08 12.21
N ARG A 399 -11.00 12.31 13.47
CA ARG A 399 -10.19 13.08 14.43
C ARG A 399 -8.87 12.40 14.76
N LEU A 400 -8.88 11.08 14.98
CA LEU A 400 -7.66 10.30 15.21
C LEU A 400 -6.72 10.38 14.00
N ALA A 401 -7.25 10.29 12.77
CA ALA A 401 -6.46 10.40 11.54
C ALA A 401 -5.84 11.81 11.35
N ARG A 402 -6.53 12.88 11.79
CA ARG A 402 -6.05 14.27 11.72
C ARG A 402 -5.05 14.64 12.82
N ALA A 403 -5.25 14.13 14.03
CA ALA A 403 -4.35 14.35 15.17
C ALA A 403 -3.03 13.56 15.05
N SER A 404 -3.00 12.61 14.11
CA SER A 404 -1.87 11.75 13.79
C SER A 404 -0.94 12.36 12.77
#